data_AF-A0A9D9C1S1-F1
#
_entry.id   AF-A0A9D9C1S1-F1
#
_cell.length_a   1.000
_cell.length_b   1.000
_cell.length_c   1.000
_cell.angle_alpha   90.00
_cell.angle_beta   90.00
_cell.angle_gamma   90.00
#
_symmetry.space_group_name_H-M   'P 1'
#
loop_
_entity.id
_entity.type
_entity.pdbx_description
1 polymer ?
#
loop_
_entity_poly.entity_id
_entity_poly.type
_entity_poly.pdbx_seq_one_letter_code
_entity_poly.pdbx_strand_id
1 'polypeptide(L)'
;MANQLDEMTGPILEEGKDVNVIAKQIPVKVGWGSTLFQVLLWMPIIPGLILLIFGFAKLDTLWILIVFGFILIAAGVIAGLVWISMKIRAGIYLRQLEQKIQHDASQIDNYLENRVVILKNLAQLVSKAERLDKEAYIGIAQARSGHYSDSERNEVQAQAEKVAANINIQLERYPELKAHQEIQDAIQQNSYLQREITAAREIYNDTVNQWNRDIQIWPKYMIVAAKAGYTTRIPFIASKEVKEAARGTFFDN
;
A
#
# COMPACT_ATOMS: atom_id res chain seq x y z
N MET A 1 12.05 -7.40 -21.21
CA MET A 1 10.92 -7.86 -20.38
C MET A 1 9.70 -7.09 -20.83
N ALA A 2 8.56 -7.75 -21.08
CA ALA A 2 7.31 -7.05 -21.39
C ALA A 2 6.93 -6.14 -20.21
N ASN A 3 6.41 -4.94 -20.49
CA ASN A 3 5.89 -4.05 -19.46
C ASN A 3 4.72 -4.77 -18.77
N GLN A 4 4.91 -5.18 -17.51
CA GLN A 4 3.87 -5.87 -16.74
C GLN A 4 2.80 -4.90 -16.24
N LEU A 5 3.09 -3.59 -16.30
CA LEU A 5 2.24 -2.46 -15.97
C LEU A 5 1.89 -1.71 -17.27
N ASP A 6 1.47 -2.45 -18.30
CA ASP A 6 1.06 -1.87 -19.57
C ASP A 6 -0.37 -1.32 -19.50
N GLU A 7 -0.46 -0.03 -19.19
CA GLU A 7 -1.71 0.73 -19.11
C GLU A 7 -2.44 0.87 -20.47
N MET A 8 -1.98 0.27 -21.57
CA MET A 8 -2.67 0.38 -22.86
C MET A 8 -3.39 -0.91 -23.29
N THR A 9 -3.01 -2.05 -22.71
CA THR A 9 -3.37 -3.38 -23.26
C THR A 9 -3.83 -4.41 -22.22
N GLY A 10 -3.92 -4.04 -20.94
CA GLY A 10 -4.37 -4.92 -19.84
C GLY A 10 -5.90 -5.03 -19.67
N PRO A 11 -6.40 -6.04 -18.92
CA PRO A 11 -7.82 -6.18 -18.60
C PRO A 11 -8.31 -4.98 -17.76
N ILE A 12 -9.44 -4.42 -18.18
CA ILE A 12 -9.99 -3.15 -17.72
C ILE A 12 -10.85 -3.41 -16.47
N LEU A 13 -10.58 -2.69 -15.38
CA LEU A 13 -11.56 -2.56 -14.29
C LEU A 13 -12.32 -1.25 -14.51
N GLU A 14 -13.64 -1.32 -14.58
CA GLU A 14 -14.49 -0.16 -14.87
C GLU A 14 -14.43 0.93 -13.78
N GLU A 15 -13.87 0.64 -12.61
CA GLU A 15 -13.77 1.57 -11.48
C GLU A 15 -12.71 2.67 -11.63
N GLY A 16 -11.90 2.67 -12.70
CA GLY A 16 -10.98 3.76 -13.00
C GLY A 16 -10.65 3.92 -14.49
N LYS A 17 -11.01 5.05 -15.10
CA LYS A 17 -10.47 5.53 -16.40
C LYS A 17 -10.10 7.02 -16.28
N ASP A 18 -9.08 7.62 -16.94
CA ASP A 18 -8.51 7.44 -18.29
C ASP A 18 -7.05 6.92 -18.39
N VAL A 19 -6.31 6.77 -17.30
CA VAL A 19 -5.08 5.95 -17.30
C VAL A 19 -5.47 4.58 -16.79
N ASN A 20 -5.24 3.52 -17.57
CA ASN A 20 -5.67 2.17 -17.16
C ASN A 20 -4.76 1.70 -16.02
N VAL A 21 -5.13 2.00 -14.78
CA VAL A 21 -4.44 1.48 -13.60
C VAL A 21 -4.77 0.00 -13.51
N ILE A 22 -3.84 -0.84 -13.95
CA ILE A 22 -4.01 -2.30 -13.85
C ILE A 22 -3.95 -2.67 -12.37
N ALA A 23 -5.06 -3.10 -11.80
CA ALA A 23 -5.10 -3.67 -10.45
C ALA A 23 -4.59 -5.12 -10.47
N LYS A 24 -3.33 -5.31 -10.86
CA LYS A 24 -2.70 -6.63 -10.92
C LYS A 24 -1.62 -6.73 -9.86
N GLN A 25 -1.80 -7.71 -8.99
CA GLN A 25 -0.74 -8.14 -8.10
C GLN A 25 0.33 -8.86 -8.92
N ILE A 26 1.53 -8.29 -8.93
CA ILE A 26 2.69 -8.85 -9.61
C ILE A 26 3.46 -9.66 -8.56
N PRO A 27 3.57 -10.98 -8.73
CA PRO A 27 4.40 -11.78 -7.84
C PRO A 27 5.88 -11.47 -8.06
N VAL A 28 6.61 -11.29 -6.97
CA VAL A 28 8.06 -11.08 -7.04
C VAL A 28 8.73 -12.40 -7.40
N LYS A 29 9.36 -12.45 -8.57
CA LYS A 29 10.10 -13.64 -9.05
C LYS A 29 11.58 -13.32 -9.12
N VAL A 30 12.40 -14.26 -8.64
CA VAL A 30 13.84 -14.20 -8.82
C VAL A 30 14.28 -15.04 -10.01
N GLY A 31 15.11 -14.47 -10.88
CA GLY A 31 15.70 -15.19 -12.01
C GLY A 31 17.03 -15.88 -11.64
N TRP A 32 17.65 -16.54 -12.62
CA TRP A 32 18.94 -17.23 -12.48
C TRP A 32 20.08 -16.35 -11.94
N GLY A 33 20.04 -15.03 -12.18
CA GLY A 33 21.01 -14.10 -11.60
C GLY A 33 21.02 -14.07 -10.06
N SER A 34 19.91 -14.40 -9.40
CA SER A 34 19.81 -14.44 -7.93
C SER A 34 20.49 -15.66 -7.31
N THR A 35 20.44 -16.81 -7.99
CA THR A 35 21.10 -18.05 -7.55
C THR A 35 22.59 -17.95 -7.85
N LEU A 36 22.95 -17.41 -9.03
CA LEU A 36 24.34 -17.11 -9.37
C LEU A 36 24.98 -16.15 -8.35
N PHE A 37 24.31 -15.04 -8.01
CA PHE A 37 24.82 -14.09 -7.00
C PHE A 37 25.04 -14.75 -5.64
N GLN A 38 24.09 -15.59 -5.20
CA GLN A 38 24.23 -16.32 -3.94
C GLN A 38 25.42 -17.27 -3.98
N VAL A 39 25.61 -18.02 -5.07
CA VAL A 39 26.76 -18.94 -5.24
C VAL A 39 28.08 -18.18 -5.34
N LEU A 40 28.10 -17.03 -6.03
CA LEU A 40 29.29 -16.20 -6.22
C LEU A 40 29.84 -15.66 -4.90
N LEU A 41 28.98 -15.40 -3.91
CA LEU A 41 29.42 -15.01 -2.56
C LEU A 41 30.22 -16.11 -1.84
N TRP A 42 29.93 -17.39 -2.10
CA TRP A 42 30.67 -18.53 -1.53
C TRP A 42 31.82 -19.00 -2.43
N MET A 43 31.91 -18.48 -3.66
CA MET A 43 32.92 -18.87 -4.64
C MET A 43 34.36 -18.76 -4.11
N PRO A 44 34.78 -17.71 -3.37
CA PRO A 44 36.16 -17.60 -2.86
C PRO A 44 36.60 -18.75 -1.95
N ILE A 45 35.66 -19.48 -1.32
CA ILE A 45 35.96 -20.58 -0.41
C ILE A 45 36.54 -21.77 -1.18
N ILE A 46 36.05 -22.04 -2.40
CA ILE A 46 36.46 -23.22 -3.18
C ILE A 46 37.94 -23.12 -3.59
N PRO A 47 38.43 -22.02 -4.23
CA PRO A 47 39.86 -21.82 -4.46
C PRO A 47 40.68 -21.79 -3.18
N GLY A 48 40.16 -21.21 -2.09
CA GLY A 48 40.83 -21.19 -0.80
C GLY A 48 41.10 -22.60 -0.25
N LEU A 49 40.13 -23.51 -0.35
CA LEU A 49 40.28 -24.92 0.04
C LEU A 49 41.27 -25.65 -0.86
N ILE A 50 41.25 -25.42 -2.18
CA ILE A 50 42.20 -26.02 -3.12
C ILE A 50 43.63 -25.57 -2.81
N LEU A 51 43.85 -24.28 -2.53
CA LEU A 51 45.15 -23.74 -2.14
C LEU A 51 45.65 -24.34 -0.82
N LEU A 52 44.77 -24.57 0.15
CA LEU A 52 45.14 -25.27 1.38
C LEU A 52 45.58 -26.71 1.10
N ILE A 53 44.80 -27.47 0.33
CA ILE A 53 45.13 -28.87 0.00
C ILE A 53 46.50 -28.97 -0.70
N PHE A 54 46.75 -28.09 -1.68
CA PHE A 54 48.03 -28.06 -2.40
C PHE A 54 49.19 -27.56 -1.54
N GLY A 55 48.94 -26.58 -0.68
CA GLY A 55 49.94 -26.04 0.25
C GLY A 55 50.37 -27.07 1.30
N PHE A 56 49.42 -27.79 1.90
CA PHE A 56 49.73 -28.86 2.87
C PHE A 56 50.47 -30.06 2.23
N ALA A 57 50.28 -30.31 0.93
CA ALA A 57 51.03 -31.35 0.23
C ALA A 57 52.53 -31.02 0.06
N LYS A 58 52.93 -29.75 0.15
CA LYS A 58 54.34 -29.30 0.05
C LYS A 58 54.63 -28.19 1.07
N LEU A 59 54.60 -28.57 2.35
CA LEU A 59 54.69 -27.65 3.49
C LEU A 59 55.93 -26.74 3.45
N ASP A 60 57.08 -27.28 3.04
CA ASP A 60 58.36 -26.57 3.10
C ASP A 60 58.54 -25.51 2.00
N THR A 61 57.86 -25.66 0.86
CA THR A 61 58.07 -24.81 -0.34
C THR A 61 56.90 -23.89 -0.63
N LEU A 62 55.68 -24.23 -0.17
CA LEU A 62 54.43 -23.55 -0.59
C LEU A 62 53.62 -22.95 0.58
N TRP A 63 54.26 -22.60 1.70
CA TRP A 63 53.60 -22.00 2.87
C TRP A 63 52.80 -20.72 2.55
N ILE A 64 53.22 -19.95 1.55
CA ILE A 64 52.51 -18.75 1.06
C ILE A 64 51.10 -19.11 0.56
N LEU A 65 50.93 -20.24 -0.13
CA LEU A 65 49.62 -20.69 -0.62
C LEU A 65 48.66 -21.04 0.52
N ILE A 66 49.20 -21.53 1.64
CA ILE A 66 48.40 -21.84 2.84
C ILE A 66 47.81 -20.55 3.42
N VAL A 67 48.64 -19.51 3.55
CA VAL A 67 48.21 -18.18 4.05
C VAL A 67 47.16 -17.57 3.13
N PHE A 68 47.37 -17.58 1.81
CA PHE A 68 46.38 -17.11 0.84
C PHE A 68 45.08 -17.93 0.88
N GLY A 69 45.18 -19.25 1.08
CA GLY A 69 44.02 -20.14 1.23
C GLY A 69 43.13 -19.75 2.40
N PHE A 70 43.73 -19.51 3.58
CA PHE A 70 42.98 -19.03 4.75
C PHE A 70 42.36 -17.65 4.54
N ILE A 71 43.08 -16.73 3.89
CA ILE A 71 42.56 -15.38 3.58
C ILE A 71 41.32 -15.46 2.68
N LEU A 72 41.35 -16.29 1.63
CA LEU A 72 40.22 -16.45 0.71
C LEU A 72 39.00 -17.08 1.39
N ILE A 73 39.22 -18.08 2.25
CA ILE A 73 38.12 -18.68 3.03
C ILE A 73 37.53 -17.66 4.00
N ALA A 74 38.37 -16.93 4.74
CA ALA A 74 37.92 -15.89 5.66
C ALA A 74 37.12 -14.80 4.92
N ALA A 75 37.59 -14.35 3.76
CA ALA A 75 36.88 -13.38 2.92
C ALA A 75 35.50 -13.91 2.47
N GLY A 76 35.42 -15.16 2.01
CA GLY A 76 34.15 -15.79 1.63
C GLY A 76 33.18 -15.94 2.81
N VAL A 77 33.67 -16.36 3.97
CA VAL A 77 32.86 -16.48 5.20
C VAL A 77 32.34 -15.11 5.64
N ILE A 78 33.18 -14.08 5.64
CA ILE A 78 32.78 -12.70 5.98
C ILE A 78 31.72 -12.19 5.00
N ALA A 79 31.92 -12.37 3.69
CA ALA A 79 30.95 -11.98 2.68
C ALA A 79 29.59 -12.71 2.87
N GLY A 80 29.63 -14.01 3.16
CA GLY A 80 28.45 -14.81 3.48
C GLY A 80 27.70 -14.33 4.74
N LEU A 81 28.43 -14.04 5.83
CA LEU A 81 27.85 -13.52 7.07
C LEU A 81 27.22 -12.13 6.88
N VAL A 82 27.90 -11.22 6.17
CA VAL A 82 27.36 -9.90 5.83
C VAL A 82 26.07 -10.05 5.03
N TRP A 83 26.05 -10.94 4.02
CA TRP A 83 24.87 -11.20 3.21
C TRP A 83 23.69 -11.75 4.03
N ILE A 84 23.94 -12.70 4.94
CA ILE A 84 22.91 -13.23 5.84
C ILE A 84 22.31 -12.10 6.70
N SER A 85 23.16 -11.27 7.29
CA SER A 85 22.73 -10.11 8.09
C SER A 85 21.87 -9.13 7.26
N MET A 86 22.27 -8.84 6.02
CA MET A 86 21.50 -8.00 5.10
C MET A 86 20.12 -8.58 4.81
N LYS A 87 20.00 -9.90 4.59
CA LYS A 87 18.70 -10.56 4.37
C LYS A 87 17.79 -10.48 5.58
N ILE A 88 18.32 -10.69 6.78
CA ILE A 88 17.55 -10.59 8.02
C ILE A 88 16.99 -9.17 8.18
N ARG A 89 17.84 -8.15 7.99
CA ARG A 89 17.44 -6.73 8.05
C ARG A 89 16.40 -6.39 6.98
N ALA A 90 16.58 -6.87 5.75
CA ALA A 90 15.61 -6.68 4.68
C ALA A 90 14.25 -7.30 5.01
N GLY A 91 14.23 -8.52 5.58
CA GLY A 91 12.99 -9.17 6.00
C GLY A 91 12.28 -8.45 7.15
N ILE A 92 13.03 -7.92 8.12
CA ILE A 92 12.45 -7.10 9.21
C ILE A 92 11.84 -5.83 8.64
N TYR A 93 12.57 -5.13 7.78
CA TYR A 93 12.11 -3.90 7.13
C TYR A 93 10.81 -4.12 6.34
N LEU A 94 10.74 -5.18 5.52
CA LEU A 94 9.52 -5.47 4.77
C LEU A 94 8.33 -5.75 5.71
N ARG A 95 8.52 -6.53 6.78
CA ARG A 95 7.44 -6.74 7.77
C ARG A 95 6.98 -5.45 8.45
N GLN A 96 7.90 -4.54 8.76
CA GLN A 96 7.55 -3.22 9.30
C GLN A 96 6.76 -2.39 8.30
N LEU A 97 7.14 -2.43 7.02
CA LEU A 97 6.43 -1.72 5.96
C LEU A 97 5.02 -2.29 5.76
N GLU A 98 4.85 -3.61 5.84
CA GLU A 98 3.55 -4.26 5.82
C GLU A 98 2.66 -3.83 7.00
N GLN A 99 3.21 -3.79 8.22
CA GLN A 99 2.51 -3.27 9.40
C GLN A 99 2.14 -1.79 9.24
N LYS A 100 3.01 -0.99 8.62
CA LYS A 100 2.72 0.41 8.31
C LYS A 100 1.54 0.55 7.34
N ILE A 101 1.50 -0.26 6.27
CA ILE A 101 0.36 -0.24 5.35
C ILE A 101 -0.94 -0.60 6.08
N GLN A 102 -0.91 -1.60 6.98
CA GLN A 102 -2.08 -1.97 7.78
C GLN A 102 -2.51 -0.85 8.72
N HIS A 103 -1.54 -0.14 9.32
CA HIS A 103 -1.81 1.02 10.17
C HIS A 103 -2.45 2.17 9.38
N ASP A 104 -1.86 2.55 8.25
CA ASP A 104 -2.36 3.64 7.40
C ASP A 104 -3.78 3.31 6.88
N ALA A 105 -4.02 2.03 6.54
CA ALA A 105 -5.35 1.52 6.17
C ALA A 105 -6.36 1.63 7.32
N SER A 106 -5.96 1.28 8.54
CA SER A 106 -6.82 1.42 9.73
C SER A 106 -7.13 2.88 10.07
N GLN A 107 -6.20 3.81 9.81
CA GLN A 107 -6.49 5.24 9.99
C GLN A 107 -7.58 5.72 9.04
N ILE A 108 -7.55 5.30 7.77
CA ILE A 108 -8.62 5.59 6.81
C ILE A 108 -9.97 5.07 7.32
N ASP A 109 -10.02 3.83 7.81
CA ASP A 109 -11.23 3.23 8.37
C ASP A 109 -11.78 4.05 9.54
N ASN A 110 -10.92 4.45 10.47
CA ASN A 110 -11.32 5.27 11.62
C ASN A 110 -11.93 6.61 11.20
N TYR A 111 -11.36 7.29 10.20
CA TYR A 111 -11.91 8.55 9.70
C TYR A 111 -13.24 8.35 8.96
N LEU A 112 -13.36 7.29 8.17
CA LEU A 112 -14.60 6.88 7.51
C LEU A 112 -15.71 6.61 8.53
N GLU A 113 -15.43 5.82 9.57
CA GLU A 113 -16.39 5.51 10.63
C GLU A 113 -16.83 6.78 11.38
N ASN A 114 -15.89 7.65 11.73
CA ASN A 114 -16.22 8.93 12.38
C ASN A 114 -17.08 9.82 11.48
N ARG A 115 -16.81 9.85 10.18
CA ARG A 115 -17.59 10.63 9.21
C ARG A 115 -19.01 10.10 9.09
N VAL A 116 -19.17 8.79 9.01
CA VAL A 116 -20.44 8.06 9.01
C VAL A 116 -21.25 8.40 10.28
N VAL A 117 -20.61 8.39 11.46
CA VAL A 117 -21.26 8.76 12.72
C VAL A 117 -21.72 10.24 12.72
N ILE A 118 -20.89 11.16 12.26
CA ILE A 118 -21.23 12.59 12.19
C ILE A 118 -22.39 12.82 11.22
N LEU A 119 -22.35 12.20 10.04
CA LEU A 119 -23.44 12.30 9.06
C LEU A 119 -24.75 11.69 9.60
N LYS A 120 -24.66 10.60 10.37
CA LYS A 120 -25.83 10.02 11.05
C LYS A 120 -26.42 10.99 12.07
N ASN A 121 -25.59 11.63 12.89
CA ASN A 121 -26.03 12.61 13.88
C ASN A 121 -26.64 13.84 13.19
N LEU A 122 -25.99 14.35 12.14
CA LEU A 122 -26.49 15.45 11.32
C LEU A 122 -27.86 15.10 10.71
N ALA A 123 -28.00 13.90 10.14
CA ALA A 123 -29.28 13.42 9.61
C ALA A 123 -30.37 13.36 10.68
N GLN A 124 -30.05 12.89 11.89
CA GLN A 124 -31.00 12.88 13.00
C GLN A 124 -31.44 14.28 13.41
N LEU A 125 -30.53 15.26 13.46
CA LEU A 125 -30.86 16.65 13.78
C LEU A 125 -31.80 17.26 12.73
N VAL A 126 -31.50 17.07 11.45
CA VAL A 126 -32.36 17.54 10.35
C VAL A 126 -33.73 16.85 10.36
N SER A 127 -33.78 15.53 10.59
CA SER A 127 -35.05 14.75 10.63
C SER A 127 -35.92 15.02 11.86
N LYS A 128 -35.35 15.57 12.94
CA LYS A 128 -36.13 16.03 14.11
C LYS A 128 -36.75 17.40 13.86
N ALA A 129 -36.06 18.23 13.08
CA ALA A 129 -36.51 19.57 12.79
C ALA A 129 -37.58 19.60 11.68
N GLU A 130 -37.53 18.66 10.74
CA GLU A 130 -38.54 18.50 9.70
C GLU A 130 -38.87 17.02 9.48
N ARG A 131 -40.08 16.72 9.00
CA ARG A 131 -40.58 15.35 8.77
C ARG A 131 -39.93 14.73 7.51
N LEU A 132 -38.61 14.64 7.52
CA LEU A 132 -37.76 14.32 6.37
C LEU A 132 -37.52 12.80 6.27
N ASP A 133 -37.52 12.29 5.03
CA ASP A 133 -37.61 10.86 4.69
C ASP A 133 -36.55 9.99 5.35
N LYS A 134 -37.01 9.05 6.18
CA LYS A 134 -36.15 8.08 6.89
C LYS A 134 -35.34 7.19 5.94
N GLU A 135 -35.82 6.99 4.71
CA GLU A 135 -35.25 6.11 3.71
C GLU A 135 -33.95 6.67 3.10
N ALA A 136 -33.74 7.98 3.11
CA ALA A 136 -32.48 8.59 2.70
C ALA A 136 -31.29 8.25 3.63
N TYR A 137 -31.55 7.66 4.80
CA TYR A 137 -30.57 7.49 5.89
C TYR A 137 -30.04 6.06 6.06
N ILE A 138 -30.54 5.08 5.31
CA ILE A 138 -30.28 3.64 5.55
C ILE A 138 -28.88 3.20 5.10
N GLY A 139 -28.23 3.91 4.17
CA GLY A 139 -26.90 3.54 3.65
C GLY A 139 -25.75 3.60 4.67
N ILE A 140 -25.89 4.40 5.73
CA ILE A 140 -24.82 4.65 6.71
C ILE A 140 -24.69 3.52 7.75
N ALA A 141 -25.68 2.61 7.85
CA ALA A 141 -25.70 1.57 8.88
C ALA A 141 -24.80 0.36 8.58
N GLN A 142 -24.36 0.15 7.34
CA GLN A 142 -23.55 -1.00 6.94
C GLN A 142 -22.03 -0.80 7.16
N ALA A 143 -21.60 0.43 7.40
CA ALA A 143 -20.19 0.80 7.57
C ALA A 143 -19.64 0.60 9.00
N ARG A 144 -20.10 -0.43 9.75
CA ARG A 144 -19.56 -0.75 11.09
C ARG A 144 -18.91 -2.13 11.27
N SER A 145 -18.88 -2.98 10.24
CA SER A 145 -18.22 -4.29 10.35
C SER A 145 -16.73 -4.13 9.99
N GLY A 146 -15.91 -3.94 11.02
CA GLY A 146 -14.46 -3.74 10.88
C GLY A 146 -13.81 -4.76 9.95
N HIS A 147 -12.89 -4.23 9.12
CA HIS A 147 -12.21 -4.84 7.97
C HIS A 147 -12.90 -4.61 6.62
N TYR A 148 -12.80 -3.38 6.11
CA TYR A 148 -13.10 -3.08 4.72
C TYR A 148 -11.91 -3.41 3.82
N SER A 149 -12.19 -4.07 2.70
CA SER A 149 -11.35 -4.04 1.51
C SER A 149 -11.29 -2.62 0.94
N ASP A 150 -10.29 -2.35 0.10
CA ASP A 150 -10.14 -1.04 -0.54
C ASP A 150 -11.36 -0.66 -1.41
N SER A 151 -12.06 -1.66 -1.98
CA SER A 151 -13.33 -1.47 -2.71
C SER A 151 -14.45 -1.02 -1.77
N GLU A 152 -14.64 -1.71 -0.66
CA GLU A 152 -15.69 -1.39 0.31
C GLU A 152 -15.46 0.00 0.94
N ARG A 153 -14.20 0.39 1.18
CA ARG A 153 -13.85 1.76 1.63
C ARG A 153 -14.29 2.82 0.63
N ASN A 154 -14.14 2.54 -0.66
CA ASN A 154 -14.58 3.43 -1.73
C ASN A 154 -16.10 3.56 -1.78
N GLU A 155 -16.81 2.44 -1.65
CA GLU A 155 -18.27 2.41 -1.62
C GLU A 155 -18.84 3.17 -0.41
N VAL A 156 -18.31 2.92 0.80
CA VAL A 156 -18.72 3.62 2.03
C VAL A 156 -18.51 5.13 1.87
N GLN A 157 -17.36 5.54 1.33
CA GLN A 157 -17.09 6.95 1.08
C GLN A 157 -18.08 7.57 0.07
N ALA A 158 -18.39 6.86 -1.03
CA ALA A 158 -19.32 7.33 -2.05
C ALA A 158 -20.74 7.47 -1.48
N GLN A 159 -21.18 6.52 -0.65
CA GLN A 159 -22.45 6.60 0.05
C GLN A 159 -22.50 7.78 1.04
N ALA A 160 -21.43 7.98 1.82
CA ALA A 160 -21.32 9.11 2.72
C ALA A 160 -21.36 10.46 1.97
N GLU A 161 -20.74 10.54 0.79
CA GLU A 161 -20.80 11.72 -0.06
C GLU A 161 -22.21 12.00 -0.58
N LYS A 162 -22.91 10.95 -1.06
CA LYS A 162 -24.30 11.05 -1.51
C LYS A 162 -25.22 11.57 -0.39
N VAL A 163 -25.05 11.07 0.84
CA VAL A 163 -25.82 11.55 1.99
C VAL A 163 -25.48 13.00 2.34
N ALA A 164 -24.19 13.37 2.36
CA ALA A 164 -23.77 14.75 2.63
C ALA A 164 -24.33 15.74 1.60
N ALA A 165 -24.30 15.38 0.31
CA ALA A 165 -24.88 16.17 -0.77
C ALA A 165 -26.40 16.36 -0.59
N ASN A 166 -27.12 15.27 -0.26
CA ASN A 166 -28.55 15.34 0.02
C ASN A 166 -28.85 16.25 1.23
N ILE A 167 -28.06 16.19 2.30
CA ILE A 167 -28.23 17.07 3.46
C ILE A 167 -28.03 18.54 3.06
N ASN A 168 -27.01 18.85 2.25
CA ASN A 168 -26.77 20.22 1.79
C ASN A 168 -27.95 20.77 0.99
N ILE A 169 -28.53 19.98 0.08
CA ILE A 169 -29.72 20.38 -0.69
C ILE A 169 -30.89 20.71 0.24
N GLN A 170 -31.07 19.96 1.31
CA GLN A 170 -32.14 20.22 2.28
C GLN A 170 -31.86 21.49 3.10
N LEU A 171 -30.62 21.71 3.52
CA LEU A 171 -30.24 22.93 4.24
C LEU A 171 -30.38 24.21 3.40
N GLU A 172 -30.28 24.11 2.08
CA GLU A 172 -30.58 25.23 1.18
C GLU A 172 -32.07 25.54 1.08
N ARG A 173 -32.92 24.51 1.17
CA ARG A 173 -34.39 24.67 1.22
C ARG A 173 -34.88 25.24 2.54
N TYR A 174 -34.14 25.03 3.62
CA TYR A 174 -34.49 25.37 5.00
C TYR A 174 -33.38 26.18 5.70
N PRO A 175 -33.24 27.49 5.40
CA PRO A 175 -32.16 28.34 5.93
C PRO A 175 -32.09 28.43 7.47
N GLU A 176 -33.22 28.26 8.14
CA GLU A 176 -33.34 28.24 9.60
C GLU A 176 -32.60 27.05 10.24
N LEU A 177 -32.57 25.89 9.58
CA LEU A 177 -31.81 24.73 10.03
C LEU A 177 -30.31 24.96 9.85
N LYS A 178 -29.94 25.62 8.76
CA LYS A 178 -28.55 25.99 8.48
C LYS A 178 -27.99 26.97 9.51
N ALA A 179 -28.83 27.76 10.16
CA ALA A 179 -28.43 28.68 11.22
C ALA A 179 -28.24 27.99 12.58
N HIS A 180 -28.68 26.73 12.74
CA HIS A 180 -28.55 26.01 14.00
C HIS A 180 -27.09 25.62 14.27
N GLN A 181 -26.55 26.04 15.42
CA GLN A 181 -25.13 25.86 15.76
C GLN A 181 -24.67 24.39 15.65
N GLU A 182 -25.45 23.45 16.19
CA GLU A 182 -25.12 22.01 16.14
C GLU A 182 -25.01 21.45 14.70
N ILE A 183 -25.82 21.99 13.78
CA ILE A 183 -25.82 21.60 12.36
C ILE A 183 -24.58 22.19 11.67
N GLN A 184 -24.26 23.45 11.94
CA GLN A 184 -23.04 24.10 11.41
C GLN A 184 -21.77 23.39 11.87
N ASP A 185 -21.69 23.06 13.15
CA ASP A 185 -20.56 22.35 13.74
C ASP A 185 -20.37 20.97 13.08
N ALA A 186 -21.46 20.22 12.88
CA ALA A 186 -21.41 18.91 12.22
C ALA A 186 -20.99 18.99 10.74
N ILE A 187 -21.45 20.01 9.99
CA ILE A 187 -21.00 20.24 8.61
C ILE A 187 -19.50 20.55 8.56
N GLN A 188 -19.03 21.40 9.47
CA GLN A 188 -17.63 21.76 9.57
C GLN A 188 -16.77 20.54 9.91
N GLN A 189 -17.20 19.71 10.86
CA GLN A 189 -16.54 18.45 11.21
C GLN A 189 -16.53 17.46 10.04
N ASN A 190 -17.63 17.33 9.29
CA ASN A 190 -17.68 16.48 8.10
C ASN A 190 -16.68 16.96 7.01
N SER A 191 -16.60 18.28 6.76
CA SER A 191 -15.62 18.84 5.82
C SER A 191 -14.18 18.62 6.29
N TYR A 192 -13.93 18.76 7.60
CA TYR A 192 -12.63 18.45 8.19
C TYR A 192 -12.25 16.98 7.97
N LEU A 193 -13.14 16.04 8.32
CA LEU A 193 -12.91 14.60 8.12
C LEU A 193 -12.71 14.25 6.65
N GLN A 194 -13.42 14.90 5.72
CA GLN A 194 -13.22 14.69 4.29
C GLN A 194 -11.78 15.00 3.86
N ARG A 195 -11.18 16.07 4.40
CA ARG A 195 -9.78 16.42 4.15
C ARG A 195 -8.82 15.41 4.79
N GLU A 196 -9.08 14.98 6.02
CA GLU A 196 -8.28 13.95 6.71
C GLU A 196 -8.31 12.61 5.98
N ILE A 197 -9.48 12.18 5.48
CA ILE A 197 -9.60 10.96 4.66
C ILE A 197 -8.75 11.08 3.39
N THR A 198 -8.77 12.25 2.75
CA THR A 198 -7.99 12.49 1.52
C THR A 198 -6.49 12.43 1.81
N ALA A 199 -6.03 13.08 2.88
CA ALA A 199 -4.63 13.05 3.30
C ALA A 199 -4.18 11.64 3.72
N ALA A 200 -5.02 10.90 4.46
CA ALA A 200 -4.73 9.53 4.86
C ALA A 200 -4.61 8.58 3.66
N ARG A 201 -5.43 8.78 2.62
CA ARG A 201 -5.33 8.03 1.35
C ARG A 201 -4.03 8.32 0.61
N GLU A 202 -3.57 9.56 0.59
CA GLU A 202 -2.28 9.93 0.00
C GLU A 202 -1.14 9.22 0.72
N ILE A 203 -1.13 9.24 2.06
CA ILE A 203 -0.13 8.54 2.88
C ILE A 203 -0.16 7.03 2.65
N TYR A 204 -1.35 6.41 2.62
CA TYR A 204 -1.49 4.99 2.31
C TYR A 204 -0.92 4.66 0.93
N ASN A 205 -1.25 5.46 -0.08
CA ASN A 205 -0.76 5.29 -1.45
C ASN A 205 0.76 5.43 -1.53
N ASP A 206 1.35 6.37 -0.80
CA ASP A 206 2.80 6.52 -0.71
C ASP A 206 3.48 5.30 -0.08
N THR A 207 2.91 4.77 1.00
CA THR A 207 3.42 3.55 1.65
C THR A 207 3.27 2.33 0.73
N VAL A 208 2.15 2.20 0.00
CA VAL A 208 1.95 1.14 -1.01
C VAL A 208 2.94 1.28 -2.17
N ASN A 209 3.19 2.50 -2.64
CA ASN A 209 4.18 2.78 -3.67
C ASN A 209 5.60 2.43 -3.19
N GLN A 210 5.93 2.76 -1.94
CA GLN A 210 7.19 2.37 -1.32
C GLN A 210 7.32 0.85 -1.27
N TRP A 211 6.28 0.13 -0.84
CA TRP A 211 6.26 -1.34 -0.84
C TRP A 211 6.47 -1.92 -2.25
N ASN A 212 5.70 -1.45 -3.22
CA ASN A 212 5.78 -1.92 -4.60
C ASN A 212 7.17 -1.72 -5.22
N ARG A 213 7.82 -0.59 -4.92
CA ARG A 213 9.21 -0.35 -5.32
C ARG A 213 10.17 -1.29 -4.58
N ASP A 214 10.10 -1.31 -3.25
CA ASP A 214 11.09 -1.98 -2.41
C ASP A 214 11.15 -3.48 -2.66
N ILE A 215 9.99 -4.14 -2.83
CA ILE A 215 9.95 -5.57 -3.12
C ILE A 215 10.56 -5.93 -4.49
N GLN A 216 10.73 -4.95 -5.39
CA GLN A 216 11.34 -5.12 -6.71
C GLN A 216 12.82 -4.71 -6.75
N ILE A 217 13.37 -4.13 -5.67
CA ILE A 217 14.79 -3.73 -5.61
C ILE A 217 15.69 -4.97 -5.45
N TRP A 218 16.48 -5.26 -6.48
CA TRP A 218 17.58 -6.23 -6.42
C TRP A 218 18.78 -5.65 -5.64
N PRO A 219 19.55 -6.45 -4.88
CA PRO A 219 19.43 -7.90 -4.67
C PRO A 219 18.63 -8.29 -3.43
N LYS A 220 18.81 -7.58 -2.31
CA LYS A 220 18.41 -8.06 -0.99
C LYS A 220 16.89 -8.14 -0.79
N TYR A 221 16.14 -7.14 -1.26
CA TYR A 221 14.69 -7.08 -1.05
C TYR A 221 13.97 -8.04 -1.98
N MET A 222 14.30 -8.03 -3.28
CA MET A 222 13.69 -8.93 -4.25
C MET A 222 13.89 -10.42 -3.91
N ILE A 223 15.08 -10.81 -3.41
CA ILE A 223 15.33 -12.20 -2.99
C ILE A 223 14.51 -12.60 -1.77
N VAL A 224 14.40 -11.72 -0.77
CA VAL A 224 13.59 -11.99 0.43
C VAL A 224 12.10 -12.01 0.08
N ALA A 225 11.63 -11.05 -0.71
CA ALA A 225 10.24 -10.95 -1.15
C ALA A 225 9.80 -12.17 -1.97
N ALA A 226 10.63 -12.62 -2.92
CA ALA A 226 10.34 -13.82 -3.71
C ALA A 226 10.28 -15.08 -2.84
N LYS A 227 11.18 -15.22 -1.85
CA LYS A 227 11.16 -16.36 -0.92
C LYS A 227 9.93 -16.34 -0.01
N ALA A 228 9.46 -15.15 0.38
CA ALA A 228 8.27 -14.96 1.20
C ALA A 228 6.95 -15.02 0.40
N GLY A 229 7.01 -15.05 -0.94
CA GLY A 229 5.83 -15.04 -1.79
C GLY A 229 5.10 -13.69 -1.82
N TYR A 230 5.81 -12.59 -1.55
CA TYR A 230 5.20 -11.25 -1.56
C TYR A 230 4.80 -10.82 -2.98
N THR A 231 3.69 -10.08 -3.03
CA THR A 231 3.11 -9.51 -4.24
C THR A 231 3.02 -7.99 -4.12
N THR A 232 2.94 -7.29 -5.25
CA THR A 232 2.59 -5.86 -5.25
C THR A 232 1.18 -5.66 -4.70
N ARG A 233 0.95 -4.52 -4.06
CA ARG A 233 -0.35 -4.09 -3.57
C ARG A 233 -0.94 -3.05 -4.50
N ILE A 234 -2.26 -3.01 -4.58
CA ILE A 234 -2.99 -2.07 -5.40
C ILE A 234 -3.17 -0.79 -4.58
N PRO A 235 -2.77 0.39 -5.09
CA PRO A 235 -3.02 1.64 -4.40
C PRO A 235 -4.51 1.99 -4.43
N PHE A 236 -4.93 2.85 -3.52
CA PHE A 236 -6.27 3.40 -3.47
C PHE A 236 -6.55 4.23 -4.73
N ILE A 237 -7.53 3.82 -5.53
CA ILE A 237 -7.99 4.53 -6.72
C ILE A 237 -9.29 5.29 -6.42
N ALA A 238 -9.45 6.47 -7.02
CA ALA A 238 -10.71 7.20 -6.96
C ALA A 238 -11.80 6.44 -7.73
N SER A 239 -13.00 6.34 -7.14
CA SER A 239 -14.14 5.66 -7.76
C SER A 239 -14.59 6.34 -9.06
N LYS A 240 -15.11 5.53 -9.99
CA LYS A 240 -15.64 5.95 -11.30
C LYS A 240 -16.62 7.12 -11.18
N GLU A 241 -17.55 7.03 -10.23
CA GLU A 241 -18.61 8.02 -9.99
C GLU A 241 -18.05 9.42 -9.68
N VAL A 242 -16.97 9.52 -8.91
CA VAL A 242 -16.35 10.82 -8.56
C VAL A 242 -15.66 11.44 -9.77
N LYS A 243 -15.02 10.60 -10.62
CA LYS A 243 -14.39 11.07 -11.86
C LYS A 243 -15.42 11.47 -12.92
N GLU A 244 -16.51 10.72 -13.05
CA GLU A 244 -17.61 11.04 -13.98
C GLU A 244 -18.35 12.29 -13.55
N ALA A 245 -18.64 12.46 -12.25
CA ALA A 245 -19.22 13.69 -11.72
C ALA A 245 -18.31 14.91 -12.03
N ALA A 246 -17.00 14.80 -11.79
CA ALA A 246 -16.04 15.86 -12.12
C ALA A 246 -15.95 16.15 -13.63
N ARG A 247 -16.35 15.22 -14.51
CA ARG A 247 -16.41 15.49 -15.95
C ARG A 247 -17.70 16.19 -16.35
N GLY A 248 -18.83 15.69 -15.87
CA GLY A 248 -20.15 16.24 -16.20
C GLY A 248 -20.30 17.70 -15.80
N THR A 249 -19.72 18.13 -14.67
CA THR A 249 -19.83 19.54 -14.24
C THR A 249 -18.97 20.52 -15.06
N PHE A 250 -17.94 20.04 -15.76
CA PHE A 250 -16.94 20.91 -16.41
C PHE A 250 -16.91 20.81 -17.95
N PHE A 251 -17.38 19.70 -18.53
CA PHE A 251 -17.27 19.46 -19.97
C PHE A 251 -18.61 19.39 -20.72
N ASP A 252 -19.76 19.52 -20.03
CA ASP A 252 -21.10 19.52 -20.63
C ASP A 252 -21.69 20.95 -20.85
N ASN A 253 -20.87 21.98 -21.02
CA ASN A 253 -21.29 23.33 -21.46
C ASN A 253 -20.90 23.60 -22.93
#